data_AF-A0A327RIG9-F1
#
_entry.id   AF-A0A327RIG9-F1
#
_cell.length_a   1.000
_cell.length_b   1.000
_cell.length_c   1.000
_cell.angle_alpha   90.00
_cell.angle_beta   90.00
_cell.angle_gamma   90.00
#
_symmetry.space_group_name_H-M   'P 1'
#
loop_
_entity.id
_entity.type
_entity.pdbx_description
1 polymer ?
#
loop_
_entity_poly.entity_id
_entity_poly.type
_entity_poly.pdbx_seq_one_letter_code
_entity_poly.pdbx_strand_id
1 'polypeptide(L)'
;MDTTQTNQRRLERAKIRVKKIKGFYTHLLIYVVINLVIVYINIQNLEPGESYFQYRNFITLTLWGFALIIHALTTFLPNFILGVNWEQRQIEKFISKERDQKRWE
;
A
#
# COMPACT_ATOMS: atom_id res chain seq x y z
N MET A 1 -4.35 -15.90 -30.63
CA MET A 1 -4.53 -15.69 -29.17
C MET A 1 -5.89 -15.04 -28.97
N ASP A 2 -6.72 -15.61 -28.11
CA ASP A 2 -8.14 -15.23 -27.98
C ASP A 2 -8.30 -13.86 -27.28
N THR A 3 -8.98 -12.93 -27.96
CA THR A 3 -9.19 -11.54 -27.50
C THR A 3 -9.98 -11.51 -26.19
N THR A 4 -10.86 -12.47 -25.97
CA THR A 4 -11.69 -12.60 -24.75
C THR A 4 -10.83 -12.84 -23.50
N GLN A 5 -9.87 -13.76 -23.60
CA GLN A 5 -8.97 -14.10 -22.48
C GLN A 5 -8.08 -12.93 -22.09
N THR A 6 -7.64 -12.15 -23.09
CA THR A 6 -6.81 -10.96 -22.90
C THR A 6 -7.58 -9.84 -22.19
N ASN A 7 -8.86 -9.65 -22.54
CA ASN A 7 -9.74 -8.68 -21.93
C ASN A 7 -10.07 -9.02 -20.46
N GLN A 8 -10.33 -10.28 -20.14
CA GLN A 8 -10.58 -10.72 -18.76
C GLN A 8 -9.37 -10.46 -17.85
N ARG A 9 -8.16 -10.81 -18.29
CA ARG A 9 -6.92 -10.56 -17.53
C ARG A 9 -6.67 -9.07 -17.28
N ARG A 10 -6.98 -8.20 -18.27
CA ARG A 10 -6.88 -6.74 -18.10
C ARG A 10 -7.87 -6.22 -17.07
N LEU A 11 -9.10 -6.72 -17.10
CA LEU A 11 -10.16 -6.34 -16.16
C LEU A 11 -9.80 -6.74 -14.72
N GLU A 12 -9.28 -7.94 -14.51
CA GLU A 12 -8.84 -8.41 -13.19
C GLU A 12 -7.69 -7.56 -12.62
N ARG A 13 -6.68 -7.27 -13.45
CA ARG A 13 -5.58 -6.37 -13.04
C ARG A 13 -6.09 -4.97 -12.67
N ALA A 14 -7.06 -4.44 -13.42
CA ALA A 14 -7.68 -3.17 -13.10
C ALA A 14 -8.43 -3.22 -11.76
N LYS A 15 -9.22 -4.27 -11.51
CA LYS A 15 -9.94 -4.48 -10.23
C LYS A 15 -8.98 -4.56 -9.04
N ILE A 16 -7.88 -5.30 -9.17
CA ILE A 16 -6.85 -5.40 -8.12
C ILE A 16 -6.24 -4.02 -7.83
N ARG A 17 -5.94 -3.25 -8.88
CA ARG A 17 -5.36 -1.91 -8.74
C ARG A 17 -6.31 -0.94 -8.03
N VAL A 18 -7.60 -0.96 -8.40
CA VAL A 18 -8.64 -0.16 -7.71
C VAL A 18 -8.77 -0.57 -6.24
N LYS A 19 -8.75 -1.87 -5.93
CA LYS A 19 -8.81 -2.35 -4.54
C LYS A 19 -7.63 -1.87 -3.70
N LYS A 20 -6.41 -1.90 -4.25
CA LYS A 20 -5.20 -1.38 -3.58
C LYS A 20 -5.30 0.11 -3.30
N ILE A 21 -5.70 0.90 -4.29
CA ILE A 21 -5.87 2.36 -4.16
C ILE A 21 -6.94 2.68 -3.10
N LYS A 22 -8.09 2.00 -3.13
CA LYS A 22 -9.13 2.16 -2.11
C LYS A 22 -8.60 1.84 -0.70
N GLY A 23 -7.84 0.75 -0.56
CA GLY A 23 -7.21 0.37 0.71
C GLY A 23 -6.27 1.45 1.24
N PHE A 24 -5.44 2.04 0.37
CA PHE A 24 -4.58 3.16 0.72
C PHE A 24 -5.38 4.38 1.23
N TYR A 25 -6.43 4.79 0.53
CA TYR A 25 -7.25 5.93 0.97
C TYR A 25 -7.95 5.67 2.30
N THR A 26 -8.38 4.44 2.57
CA THR A 26 -8.93 4.08 3.89
C THR A 26 -7.88 4.25 4.99
N HIS A 27 -6.65 3.79 4.79
CA HIS A 27 -5.57 3.96 5.77
C HIS A 27 -5.18 5.43 5.95
N LEU A 28 -5.09 6.19 4.85
CA LEU A 28 -4.84 7.63 4.87
C LEU A 28 -5.91 8.38 5.67
N LEU A 29 -7.19 8.06 5.43
CA LEU A 29 -8.30 8.68 6.16
C LEU A 29 -8.20 8.40 7.66
N ILE A 30 -8.01 7.14 8.04
CA ILE A 30 -7.85 6.73 9.44
C ILE A 30 -6.66 7.45 10.08
N TYR A 31 -5.52 7.52 9.38
CA TYR A 31 -4.34 8.23 9.83
C TYR A 31 -4.65 9.72 10.11
N VAL A 32 -5.31 10.41 9.17
CA VAL A 32 -5.65 11.83 9.34
C VAL A 32 -6.60 12.02 10.52
N VAL A 33 -7.68 11.22 10.60
CA VAL A 33 -8.68 11.35 11.67
C VAL A 33 -8.05 11.11 13.04
N ILE A 34 -7.27 10.05 13.22
CA ILE A 34 -6.63 9.74 14.50
C ILE A 34 -5.63 10.83 14.88
N ASN A 35 -4.79 11.30 13.95
CA ASN A 35 -3.83 12.37 14.24
C ASN A 35 -4.53 13.68 14.63
N LEU A 36 -5.64 14.03 13.97
CA LEU A 36 -6.43 15.21 14.35
C LEU A 36 -6.99 15.09 15.77
N VAL A 37 -7.50 13.91 16.14
CA VAL A 37 -7.99 13.66 17.51
C VAL A 37 -6.86 13.76 18.53
N ILE A 38 -5.69 13.19 18.24
CA ILE A 38 -4.51 13.29 19.12
C ILE A 38 -4.08 14.75 19.30
N VAL A 39 -3.96 15.50 18.20
CA VAL A 39 -3.62 16.93 18.23
C VAL A 39 -4.63 17.69 19.09
N TYR A 40 -5.93 17.44 18.87
CA TYR A 40 -6.99 18.09 19.63
C TYR A 40 -6.88 17.80 21.15
N ILE A 41 -6.76 16.53 21.53
CA ILE A 41 -6.63 16.13 22.95
C ILE A 41 -5.38 16.74 23.59
N ASN A 42 -4.24 16.67 22.90
CA ASN A 42 -2.99 17.22 23.40
C ASN A 42 -3.07 18.73 23.59
N ILE A 43 -3.74 19.47 22.69
CA ILE A 43 -3.94 20.91 22.87
C ILE A 43 -4.83 21.21 24.08
N GLN A 44 -5.88 20.44 24.31
CA GLN A 44 -6.77 20.63 25.46
C GLN A 44 -6.08 20.33 26.80
N ASN A 45 -5.07 19.45 26.80
CA ASN A 45 -4.33 19.06 28.00
C ASN A 45 -3.04 19.88 28.24
N LEU A 46 -2.83 20.99 27.51
CA LEU A 46 -1.68 21.87 27.72
C LEU A 46 -1.79 22.60 29.06
N GLU A 47 -0.75 22.54 29.89
CA GLU A 47 -0.64 23.38 31.08
C GLU A 47 -0.30 24.83 30.68
N PRO A 48 -0.62 25.83 31.55
CA PRO A 48 -0.30 27.22 31.26
C PRO A 48 1.21 27.43 31.00
N GLY A 49 1.54 27.89 29.79
CA GLY A 49 2.93 28.14 29.37
C GLY A 49 3.60 26.97 28.64
N GLU A 50 2.94 25.81 28.55
CA GLU A 50 3.41 24.72 27.69
C GLU A 50 3.09 24.97 26.21
N SER A 51 3.96 24.45 25.34
CA SER A 51 3.78 24.50 23.90
C SER A 51 3.43 23.11 23.36
N TYR A 52 2.48 23.05 22.43
CA TYR A 52 2.17 21.83 21.70
C TYR A 52 3.37 21.29 20.89
N PHE A 53 4.30 22.15 20.50
CA PHE A 53 5.40 21.83 19.59
C PHE A 53 6.56 21.07 20.27
N GLN A 54 6.25 20.11 21.13
CA GLN A 54 7.21 19.20 21.73
C GLN A 54 7.45 18.00 20.81
N TYR A 55 8.71 17.56 20.70
CA TYR A 55 9.10 16.41 19.86
C TYR A 55 8.22 15.17 20.11
N ARG A 56 7.82 14.91 21.37
CA ARG A 56 6.97 13.76 21.74
C ARG A 56 5.65 13.71 20.98
N ASN A 57 5.04 14.87 20.71
CA ASN A 57 3.77 14.97 19.99
C ASN A 57 3.90 14.63 18.51
N PHE A 58 5.11 14.68 17.96
CA PHE A 58 5.39 14.36 16.55
C PHE A 58 5.91 12.94 16.34
N ILE A 59 6.32 12.21 17.37
CA ILE A 59 6.84 10.83 17.23
C ILE A 59 5.78 9.92 16.59
N THR A 60 4.54 9.97 17.08
CA THR A 60 3.44 9.17 16.55
C THR A 60 3.15 9.53 15.09
N LEU A 61 3.09 10.83 14.79
CA LEU A 61 2.83 11.34 13.44
C LEU A 61 3.93 10.93 12.46
N THR A 62 5.21 11.04 12.87
CA THR A 62 6.37 10.75 12.02
C THR A 62 6.52 9.25 11.76
N LEU A 63 6.44 8.39 12.78
CA LEU A 63 6.55 6.93 12.60
C LEU A 63 5.43 6.39 11.71
N TRP A 64 4.19 6.76 11.98
CA TRP A 64 3.06 6.31 11.16
C TRP A 64 3.04 6.98 9.79
N GLY A 65 3.50 8.22 9.69
CA GLY A 65 3.68 8.92 8.42
C GLY A 65 4.67 8.19 7.51
N PHE A 66 5.78 7.69 8.05
CA PHE A 66 6.73 6.85 7.30
C PHE A 66 6.08 5.56 6.79
N ALA A 67 5.32 4.86 7.64
CA ALA A 67 4.60 3.65 7.22
C ALA A 67 3.58 3.95 6.09
N LEU A 68 2.89 5.09 6.19
CA LEU A 68 1.94 5.55 5.17
C LEU A 68 2.63 5.90 3.85
N ILE A 69 3.81 6.53 3.89
CA ILE A 69 4.63 6.82 2.69
C ILE A 69 5.04 5.51 2.01
N ILE A 70 5.51 4.52 2.76
CA ILE A 70 5.83 3.20 2.20
C ILE A 70 4.57 2.58 1.57
N HIS A 71 3.43 2.64 2.25
CA HIS A 71 2.16 2.13 1.69
C HIS A 71 1.74 2.87 0.41
N ALA A 72 1.97 4.18 0.32
CA ALA A 72 1.75 4.97 -0.89
C ALA A 72 2.68 4.50 -2.03
N LEU A 73 3.98 4.41 -1.75
CA LEU A 73 4.98 3.98 -2.73
C LEU A 73 4.64 2.59 -3.29
N THR A 74 4.27 1.64 -2.44
CA THR A 74 3.88 0.29 -2.88
C THR A 74 2.58 0.23 -3.66
N THR A 75 1.64 1.14 -3.37
CA THR A 75 0.33 1.20 -4.02
C THR A 75 0.41 1.87 -5.39
N PHE A 76 1.14 2.98 -5.51
CA PHE A 76 1.21 3.79 -6.72
C PHE A 76 2.42 3.47 -7.60
N LEU A 77 3.54 3.04 -7.00
CA LEU A 77 4.75 2.60 -7.70
C LEU A 77 4.91 1.08 -7.51
N PRO A 78 4.18 0.26 -8.28
CA PRO A 78 4.28 -1.21 -8.17
C PRO A 78 5.71 -1.74 -8.42
N ASN A 79 6.59 -0.94 -9.02
CA ASN A 79 8.00 -1.29 -9.22
C ASN A 79 8.92 -1.03 -8.02
N PHE A 80 8.41 -0.45 -6.92
CA PHE A 80 9.27 0.00 -5.82
C PHE A 80 9.82 -1.14 -4.94
N ILE A 81 9.07 -2.24 -4.74
CA ILE A 81 9.54 -3.37 -3.90
C ILE A 81 10.05 -4.54 -4.74
N LEU A 82 9.24 -5.08 -5.66
CA LEU A 82 9.60 -6.30 -6.38
C LEU A 82 9.82 -6.06 -7.88
N GLY A 83 9.30 -4.99 -8.48
CA GLY A 83 9.52 -4.71 -9.91
C GLY A 83 8.74 -5.64 -10.83
N VAL A 84 8.24 -5.11 -11.95
CA VAL A 84 7.60 -5.90 -13.02
C VAL A 84 8.49 -7.07 -13.47
N ASN A 85 9.82 -6.90 -13.42
CA ASN A 85 10.78 -7.93 -13.78
C ASN A 85 10.76 -9.15 -12.85
N TRP A 86 10.53 -8.98 -11.54
CA TRP A 86 10.41 -10.13 -10.64
C TRP A 86 9.09 -10.84 -10.85
N GLU A 87 8.00 -10.09 -11.00
CA GLU A 87 6.66 -10.64 -11.21
C GLU A 87 6.61 -11.47 -12.50
N GLN A 88 7.18 -10.94 -13.59
CA GLN A 88 7.32 -11.63 -14.87
C GLN A 88 8.14 -12.94 -14.74
N ARG A 89 9.27 -12.90 -14.02
CA ARG A 89 10.09 -14.10 -13.77
C ARG A 89 9.35 -15.16 -12.96
N GLN A 90 8.54 -14.77 -11.98
CA GLN A 90 7.75 -15.73 -11.20
C GLN A 90 6.67 -16.36 -12.06
N ILE A 91 5.96 -15.58 -12.87
CA ILE A 91 4.95 -16.10 -13.81
C ILE A 91 5.59 -17.11 -14.78
N GLU A 92 6.76 -16.79 -15.35
CA GLU A 92 7.50 -17.71 -16.22
C GLU A 92 7.91 -18.99 -15.50
N LYS A 93 8.38 -18.92 -14.24
CA LYS A 93 8.67 -20.09 -13.42
C LYS A 93 7.45 -20.97 -13.15
N PHE A 94 6.28 -20.37 -12.92
CA PHE A 94 5.05 -21.14 -12.70
C PHE A 94 4.61 -21.85 -13.98
N ILE A 95 4.61 -21.14 -15.12
CA ILE A 95 4.24 -21.73 -16.42
C ILE A 95 5.24 -22.82 -16.83
N SER A 96 6.54 -22.64 -16.57
CA SER A 96 7.53 -23.68 -16.87
C SER A 96 7.30 -24.94 -16.04
N LYS A 97 7.04 -24.79 -14.73
CA LYS A 97 6.73 -25.93 -13.85
C LYS A 97 5.47 -26.68 -14.27
N GLU A 98 4.39 -25.98 -14.64
CA GLU A 98 3.18 -26.62 -15.16
C GLU A 98 3.43 -27.40 -16.46
N ARG A 99 4.22 -26.84 -17.39
CA ARG A 99 4.58 -27.52 -18.63
C ARG A 99 5.43 -28.76 -18.39
N ASP A 100 6.39 -28.68 -17.47
CA ASP A 100 7.24 -29.82 -17.12
C ASP A 100 6.39 -30.91 -16.47
N GLN A 101 5.51 -30.57 -15.53
CA GLN A 101 4.64 -31.54 -14.87
C GLN A 101 3.69 -32.25 -15.86
N LYS A 102 3.08 -31.52 -16.80
CA LYS A 102 2.26 -32.11 -17.88
C LYS A 102 3.02 -32.98 -18.88
N ARG A 103 4.36 -32.91 -18.91
CA ARG A 103 5.20 -33.72 -19.80
C ARG A 103 5.56 -35.07 -19.18
N TRP A 104 5.45 -35.19 -17.86
CA TRP A 104 5.71 -36.41 -17.10
C TRP A 104 4.43 -37.19 -16.74
N GLU A 105 3.26 -36.66 -17.09
CA GLU A 105 1.95 -37.33 -17.10
C GLU A 105 1.60 -37.78 -18.53
#